data_AF-A0A2E4SPY7-F1
#
_entry.id   AF-A0A2E4SPY7-F1
#
_cell.length_a   1.000
_cell.length_b   1.000
_cell.length_c   1.000
_cell.angle_alpha   90.00
_cell.angle_beta   90.00
_cell.angle_gamma   90.00
#
_symmetry.space_group_name_H-M   'P 1'
#
loop_
_entity.id
_entity.type
_entity.pdbx_description
1 polymer ?
#
loop_
_entity_poly.entity_id
_entity_poly.type
_entity_poly.pdbx_seq_one_letter_code
_entity_poly.pdbx_strand_id
1 'polypeptide(L)' 'MNNIKAWIGDFTAIIVGLIGLGVVSGVVFGDVPFVGGIANNFTATVNMLGDAGAVGALVLAILVGLFD' A
#
# COMPACT_ATOMS: atom_id res chain seq x y z
N MET A 1 9.39 -7.20 26.64
CA MET A 1 8.77 -6.11 25.85
C MET A 1 9.33 -6.00 24.42
N ASN A 2 10.63 -6.24 24.17
CA ASN A 2 11.17 -6.24 22.79
C ASN A 2 10.60 -7.35 21.89
N ASN A 3 10.40 -8.57 22.42
CA ASN A 3 9.98 -9.71 21.60
C ASN A 3 8.57 -9.54 21.01
N ILE A 4 7.66 -8.90 21.75
CA ILE A 4 6.30 -8.61 21.26
C ILE A 4 6.35 -7.59 20.12
N LYS A 5 7.17 -6.54 20.23
CA LYS A 5 7.35 -5.56 19.14
C LYS A 5 7.99 -6.20 17.91
N ALA A 6 8.98 -7.09 18.10
CA ALA A 6 9.61 -7.83 17.02
C ALA A 6 8.60 -8.72 16.27
N TRP A 7 7.81 -9.50 17.01
CA TRP A 7 6.76 -10.34 16.39
C TRP A 7 5.72 -9.53 15.64
N ILE A 8 5.25 -8.41 16.17
CA ILE A 8 4.32 -7.53 15.45
C ILE A 8 4.96 -7.03 14.14
N GLY A 9 6.24 -6.68 14.17
CA GLY A 9 6.99 -6.32 12.97
C GLY A 9 7.00 -7.44 11.93
N ASP A 10 7.34 -8.66 12.34
CA ASP A 10 7.41 -9.83 11.47
C ASP A 10 6.03 -10.17 10.86
N PHE A 11 4.97 -10.16 11.67
CA PHE A 11 3.60 -10.37 11.17
C PHE A 11 3.14 -9.28 10.22
N THR A 12 3.48 -8.02 10.52
CA THR A 12 3.16 -6.89 9.63
C THR A 12 3.87 -7.06 8.30
N ALA A 13 5.15 -7.46 8.31
CA ALA A 13 5.91 -7.69 7.08
C ALA A 13 5.27 -8.79 6.20
N ILE A 14 4.78 -9.87 6.81
CA ILE A 14 4.05 -10.93 6.09
C ILE A 14 2.77 -10.37 5.46
N ILE A 15 1.94 -9.65 6.22
CA ILE A 15 0.67 -9.11 5.72
C ILE A 15 0.92 -8.09 4.59
N VAL A 16 1.92 -7.22 4.72
CA VAL A 16 2.30 -6.28 3.66
C VAL A 16 2.76 -7.02 2.40
N GLY A 17 3.53 -8.10 2.55
CA GLY A 17 3.91 -8.96 1.43
C GLY A 17 2.72 -9.56 0.69
N LEU A 18 1.67 -9.97 1.43
CA LEU A 18 0.43 -10.50 0.85
C LEU A 18 -0.33 -9.45 0.02
N ILE A 19 -0.24 -8.17 0.34
CA ILE A 19 -0.84 -7.10 -0.48
C ILE A 19 -0.20 -7.07 -1.86
N GLY A 20 1.14 -7.10 -1.92
CA GLY A 20 1.87 -7.11 -3.19
C GLY A 20 1.55 -8.34 -4.04
N LEU A 21 1.53 -9.52 -3.41
CA LEU A 21 1.13 -10.77 -4.09
C LEU A 21 -0.32 -10.72 -4.59
N GLY A 22 -1.23 -10.13 -3.81
CA GLY A 22 -2.61 -9.90 -4.20
C GLY A 22 -2.71 -9.00 -5.43
N VAL A 23 -2.09 -7.82 -5.41
CA VAL A 23 -2.13 -6.91 -6.55
C VAL A 23 -1.57 -7.55 -7.82
N VAL A 24 -0.41 -8.21 -7.74
CA VAL A 24 0.20 -8.87 -8.91
C VAL A 24 -0.66 -10.01 -9.43
N SER A 25 -1.20 -10.85 -8.55
CA SER A 25 -2.07 -11.96 -8.98
C SER A 25 -3.40 -11.49 -9.56
N GLY A 26 -3.99 -10.42 -9.03
CA GLY A 26 -5.19 -9.80 -9.60
C GLY A 26 -4.94 -9.21 -11.00
N VAL A 27 -3.75 -8.65 -11.25
CA VAL A 27 -3.37 -8.13 -12.57
C VAL A 27 -3.11 -9.26 -13.57
N VAL A 28 -2.40 -10.32 -13.17
CA VAL A 28 -2.01 -11.40 -14.09
C VAL A 28 -3.16 -12.38 -14.37
N PHE A 29 -3.92 -12.75 -13.34
CA PHE A 29 -4.92 -13.81 -13.43
C PHE A 29 -6.36 -13.29 -13.40
N GLY A 30 -6.58 -12.00 -13.13
CA GLY A 30 -7.90 -11.39 -13.08
C GLY A 30 -8.66 -11.76 -11.80
N ASP A 31 -9.75 -12.51 -11.95
CA ASP A 31 -10.69 -12.81 -10.86
C ASP A 31 -10.20 -13.98 -9.98
N VAL A 32 -9.27 -13.66 -9.08
CA VAL A 32 -8.76 -14.60 -8.07
C VAL A 32 -9.52 -14.39 -6.75
N PRO A 33 -10.11 -15.45 -6.15
CA PRO A 33 -10.80 -15.36 -4.86
C PRO A 33 -9.90 -14.72 -3.80
N PHE A 34 -10.48 -13.90 -2.90
CA PHE A 34 -9.77 -13.14 -1.85
C PHE A 34 -8.87 -11.98 -2.36
N VAL A 35 -8.37 -12.06 -3.60
CA VAL A 35 -7.44 -11.08 -4.19
C VAL A 35 -8.15 -9.89 -4.83
N GLY A 36 -9.32 -10.10 -5.45
CA GLY A 36 -10.05 -9.03 -6.14
C GLY A 36 -10.33 -7.81 -5.25
N GLY A 37 -10.64 -8.03 -3.97
CA GLY A 37 -10.81 -6.94 -2.99
C GLY A 37 -9.53 -6.16 -2.71
N ILE A 38 -8.38 -6.83 -2.68
CA ILE A 38 -7.06 -6.20 -2.44
C ILE A 38 -6.68 -5.32 -3.63
N ALA A 39 -6.81 -5.85 -4.86
CA ALA A 39 -6.52 -5.10 -6.07
C ALA A 39 -7.43 -3.88 -6.21
N ASN A 40 -8.74 -4.03 -5.96
CA ASN A 40 -9.69 -2.91 -6.01
C ASN A 40 -9.39 -1.84 -4.96
N ASN A 41 -9.08 -2.22 -3.72
CA ASN A 41 -8.72 -1.27 -2.67
C ASN A 41 -7.40 -0.54 -2.98
N PHE A 42 -6.43 -1.24 -3.57
CA PHE A 42 -5.17 -0.64 -4.00
C PHE A 42 -5.40 0.37 -5.14
N THR A 43 -6.12 -0.02 -6.19
CA THR A 43 -6.45 0.87 -7.31
C THR A 43 -7.30 2.07 -6.86
N ALA A 44 -8.26 1.89 -5.95
CA ALA A 44 -9.04 2.99 -5.38
C ALA A 44 -8.14 3.98 -4.61
N THR A 45 -7.19 3.47 -3.83
CA THR A 45 -6.19 4.30 -3.13
C THR A 45 -5.31 5.07 -4.13
N VAL A 46 -4.80 4.40 -5.16
CA VAL A 46 -3.98 5.04 -6.20
C VAL A 46 -4.77 6.08 -6.97
N ASN A 47 -6.03 5.81 -7.33
CA ASN A 47 -6.90 6.78 -7.99
C ASN A 47 -7.20 7.97 -7.08
N MET A 48 -7.46 7.75 -5.79
CA MET A 48 -7.63 8.83 -4.82
C MET A 48 -6.37 9.70 -4.71
N LEU A 49 -5.19 9.08 -4.71
CA LEU A 49 -3.91 9.79 -4.73
C LEU A 49 -3.68 10.52 -6.07
N GLY A 50 -4.11 9.96 -7.19
CA GLY A 50 -4.01 10.54 -8.53
C GLY A 50 -4.99 11.69 -8.78
N ASP A 51 -6.21 11.58 -8.26
CA ASP A 51 -7.22 12.65 -8.23
C ASP A 51 -6.78 13.76 -7.26
N ALA A 52 -6.14 13.39 -6.16
CA ALA A 52 -5.39 14.32 -5.33
C ALA A 52 -4.04 14.72 -5.94
N GLY A 53 -3.69 14.24 -7.15
CA GLY A 53 -2.33 14.13 -7.70
C GLY A 53 -1.52 15.42 -7.81
N ALA A 54 -2.18 16.58 -7.88
CA ALA A 54 -1.48 17.85 -7.73
C ALA A 54 -1.12 18.12 -6.26
N VAL A 55 -2.08 17.94 -5.34
CA VAL A 55 -1.93 18.24 -3.92
C VAL A 55 -1.01 17.24 -3.23
N GLY A 56 -1.06 15.95 -3.60
CA GLY A 56 -0.20 14.91 -3.04
C GLY A 56 1.29 15.13 -3.34
N ALA A 57 1.64 15.41 -4.60
CA ALA A 57 3.01 15.78 -4.98
C ALA A 57 3.44 17.12 -4.37
N LEU A 58 2.53 18.10 -4.25
CA LEU A 58 2.80 19.39 -3.60
C LEU A 58 3.10 19.22 -2.10
N VAL A 59 2.32 18.40 -1.39
CA VAL A 59 2.54 18.11 0.03
C VAL A 59 3.84 17.35 0.22
N LEU A 60 4.18 16.39 -0.65
CA LEU A 60 5.46 15.68 -0.62
C LEU A 60 6.64 16.63 -0.84
N ALA A 61 6.54 17.57 -1.79
CA ALA A 61 7.54 18.61 -2.01
C ALA A 61 7.68 19.56 -0.82
N ILE A 62 6.56 19.95 -0.18
CA ILE A 62 6.57 20.78 1.05
C ILE A 62 7.22 20.02 2.21
N LEU A 63 6.91 18.73 2.40
CA LEU A 63 7.49 17.92 3.46
C LEU A 63 9.00 17.73 3.24
N VAL A 64 9.43 17.44 2.01
CA VAL A 64 10.86 17.36 1.68
C VAL A 64 11.56 18.68 2.00
N GLY A 65 10.99 19.84 1.63
CA GLY A 65 11.56 21.14 1.96
C GLY A 65 11.48 21.56 3.44
N LEU A 66 10.72 20.86 4.28
CA LEU A 66 10.62 21.11 5.72
C LEU A 66 11.58 20.23 6.53
N PHE A 67 11.99 19.10 5.95
CA PHE A 67 12.96 18.16 6.53
C PHE A 67 14.36 18.28 5.90
N ASP A 68 14.58 19.30 5.06
CA ASP A 68 15.88 19.75 4.54
C ASP A 68 16.44 20.92 5.39
#